data_AF-A0A942MMI9-F1
#
_entry.id   AF-A0A942MMI9-F1
#
_cell.length_a   1.000
_cell.length_b   1.000
_cell.length_c   1.000
_cell.angle_alpha   90.00
_cell.angle_beta   90.00
_cell.angle_gamma   90.00
#
_symmetry.space_group_name_H-M   'P 1'
#
loop_
_entity.id
_entity.type
_entity.pdbx_description
1 polymer ?
#
loop_
_entity_poly.entity_id
_entity_poly.type
_entity_poly.pdbx_seq_one_letter_code
_entity_poly.pdbx_strand_id
1 'polypeptide(L)' 'EEIDFNILNFIHCIHLNKQDFYSERFDSKFYGEIEMTFKKSHGSLIGHCRVKIAKENRVTDYLFTENGYELLRDVVRE' A
#
# COMPACT_ATOMS: atom_id res chain seq x y z
N GLU A 1 0.27 -12.19 7.28
CA GLU A 1 -0.61 -11.69 8.35
C GLU A 1 -0.32 -10.24 8.72
N GLU A 2 0.89 -9.88 9.20
CA GLU A 2 1.18 -8.47 9.56
C GLU A 2 1.15 -7.51 8.36
N ILE A 3 1.64 -7.94 7.19
CA ILE A 3 1.61 -7.15 5.95
C ILE A 3 0.16 -6.85 5.51
N ASP A 4 -0.68 -7.88 5.41
CA ASP A 4 -2.13 -7.77 5.16
C ASP A 4 -2.78 -6.75 6.09
N PHE A 5 -2.58 -6.96 7.40
CA PHE A 5 -3.18 -6.13 8.42
C PHE A 5 -2.79 -4.66 8.25
N ASN A 6 -1.51 -4.38 8.01
CA ASN A 6 -1.02 -3.02 7.82
C ASN A 6 -1.57 -2.36 6.55
N ILE A 7 -1.66 -3.08 5.44
CA ILE A 7 -2.22 -2.54 4.19
C ILE A 7 -3.71 -2.26 4.35
N LEU A 8 -4.48 -3.22 4.90
CA LEU A 8 -5.92 -3.05 5.12
C LEU A 8 -6.20 -1.94 6.13
N ASN A 9 -5.39 -1.81 7.18
CA ASN A 9 -5.52 -0.73 8.15
C ASN A 9 -5.24 0.64 7.50
N PHE A 10 -4.25 0.75 6.62
CA PHE A 10 -4.01 1.98 5.86
C PHE A 10 -5.21 2.35 4.99
N ILE A 11 -5.77 1.39 4.24
CA ILE A 11 -6.99 1.60 3.42
C ILE A 11 -8.16 2.01 4.32
N HIS A 12 -8.33 1.37 5.48
CA HIS A 12 -9.38 1.68 6.42
C HIS A 12 -9.25 3.10 6.98
N CYS A 13 -8.02 3.58 7.27
CA CYS A 13 -7.78 4.95 7.69
C CYS A 13 -8.23 5.98 6.64
N ILE A 14 -8.04 5.71 5.35
CA ILE A 14 -8.52 6.57 4.26
C ILE A 14 -10.05 6.73 4.36
N HIS A 15 -10.77 5.62 4.54
CA HIS A 15 -12.24 5.62 4.71
C HIS A 15 -12.69 6.36 5.97
N LEU A 16 -12.04 6.09 7.11
CA LEU A 16 -12.38 6.74 8.38
C LEU A 16 -12.17 8.25 8.34
N ASN A 17 -11.11 8.69 7.64
CA ASN A 17 -10.82 10.10 7.44
C ASN A 17 -11.67 10.75 6.34
N LYS A 18 -12.53 9.97 5.65
CA LYS A 18 -13.33 10.41 4.49
C LYS A 18 -12.48 11.06 3.39
N GLN A 19 -11.28 10.51 3.20
CA GLN A 19 -10.34 10.98 2.20
C GLN A 19 -10.78 10.53 0.82
N ASP A 20 -10.73 11.44 -0.16
CA ASP A 20 -11.06 11.11 -1.53
C ASP A 20 -9.88 10.36 -2.15
N PHE A 21 -10.01 9.04 -2.26
CA PHE A 21 -8.90 8.19 -2.69
C PHE A 21 -8.33 8.65 -4.03
N TYR A 22 -9.18 8.99 -5.01
CA TYR A 22 -8.74 9.38 -6.35
C TYR A 22 -7.97 10.70 -6.36
N SER A 23 -8.52 11.74 -5.74
CA SER A 23 -7.95 13.08 -5.74
C SER A 23 -6.74 13.20 -4.82
N GLU A 24 -6.71 12.50 -3.68
CA GLU A 24 -5.61 12.71 -2.73
C GLU A 24 -4.30 12.03 -3.12
N ARG A 25 -3.18 12.68 -2.74
CA ARG A 25 -1.84 12.12 -2.84
C ARG A 25 -1.50 11.43 -1.52
N PHE A 26 -0.91 10.23 -1.60
CA PHE A 26 -0.41 9.52 -0.44
C PHE A 26 1.11 9.36 -0.54
N ASP A 27 1.81 9.64 0.56
CA ASP A 27 3.27 9.47 0.72
C ASP A 27 3.55 9.15 2.18
N SER A 28 3.16 7.94 2.60
CA SER A 28 3.23 7.49 3.99
C SER A 28 4.24 6.37 4.14
N LYS A 29 4.99 6.39 5.25
CA LYS A 29 5.98 5.36 5.56
C LYS A 29 5.75 4.80 6.96
N PHE A 30 5.66 3.48 7.04
CA PHE A 30 5.69 2.70 8.28
C PHE A 30 7.10 2.18 8.50
N TYR A 31 7.58 2.35 9.73
CA TYR A 31 8.92 1.95 10.18
C TYR A 31 8.79 0.79 11.17
N GLY A 32 9.76 -0.13 11.15
CA GLY A 32 9.77 -1.32 12.01
C GLY A 32 10.61 -2.42 11.39
N GLU A 33 10.42 -3.66 11.85
CA GLU A 33 11.05 -4.84 11.23
C GLU A 33 10.55 -5.08 9.79
N ILE A 34 9.28 -4.72 9.55
CA ILE A 34 8.65 -4.63 8.23
C ILE A 34 8.49 -3.14 7.91
N GLU A 35 9.31 -2.62 7.01
CA GLU A 35 9.15 -1.27 6.49
C GLU A 35 8.13 -1.27 5.35
N MET A 36 7.17 -0.34 5.37
CA MET A 36 6.16 -0.22 4.31
C MET A 36 6.08 1.21 3.81
N THR A 37 6.06 1.41 2.50
CA THR A 37 5.97 2.74 1.88
C THR A 37 4.77 2.77 0.96
N PHE A 38 3.77 3.57 1.31
CA PHE A 38 2.54 3.79 0.56
C PHE A 38 2.67 5.06 -0.26
N LYS A 39 2.60 4.92 -1.58
CA LYS A 39 2.71 6.03 -2.52
C LYS A 39 1.58 6.02 -3.53
N LYS A 40 0.99 7.17 -3.75
CA LYS A 40 0.00 7.37 -4.80
C LYS A 40 -0.01 8.82 -5.22
N SER A 41 -0.07 9.06 -6.53
CA SER A 41 -0.22 10.39 -7.13
C SER A 41 -1.68 10.86 -7.12
N HIS A 42 -1.87 12.18 -7.17
CA HIS A 42 -3.18 12.79 -7.41
C HIS A 42 -3.77 12.30 -8.75
N GLY A 43 -5.06 11.97 -8.78
CA GLY A 43 -5.76 11.52 -9.99
C GLY A 43 -5.41 10.10 -10.45
N SER A 44 -4.79 9.30 -9.58
CA SER A 44 -4.58 7.86 -9.84
C SER A 44 -5.70 7.05 -9.23
N LEU A 45 -6.11 5.96 -9.87
CA LEU A 45 -7.05 4.97 -9.31
C LEU A 45 -6.33 3.89 -8.49
N ILE A 46 -5.00 3.87 -8.53
CA ILE A 46 -4.18 2.83 -7.89
C ILE A 46 -3.04 3.49 -7.13
N GLY A 47 -2.81 3.01 -5.92
CA GLY A 47 -1.63 3.29 -5.11
C GLY A 47 -0.65 2.11 -5.12
N HIS A 48 0.61 2.40 -4.84
CA HIS A 48 1.68 1.44 -4.76
C HIS A 48 2.20 1.34 -3.33
N CYS A 49 2.23 0.12 -2.78
CA CYS A 49 2.81 -0.17 -1.48
C CYS A 49 4.07 -1.03 -1.66
N ARG A 50 5.22 -0.49 -1.26
CA ARG A 50 6.47 -1.25 -1.19
C ARG A 50 6.68 -1.75 0.22
N VAL A 51 6.85 -3.06 0.38
CA VAL A 51 7.13 -3.73 1.65
C VAL A 51 8.55 -4.25 1.64
N LYS A 52 9.33 -3.92 2.67
CA LYS A 52 10.71 -4.39 2.86
C LYS A 52 10.83 -5.06 4.22
N ILE A 53 11.15 -6.35 4.22
CA ILE A 53 11.35 -7.13 5.44
C ILE A 53 12.85 -7.20 5.71
N ALA A 54 13.32 -6.50 6.74
CA ALA A 54 14.76 -6.35 7.00
C ALA A 54 15.45 -7.69 7.31
N LYS A 55 14.79 -8.57 8.06
CA LYS A 55 15.30 -9.90 8.44
C LYS A 55 15.56 -10.82 7.24
N GLU A 56 14.73 -10.72 6.21
CA GLU A 56 14.79 -11.60 5.03
C GLU A 56 15.47 -10.94 3.84
N ASN A 57 15.85 -9.66 3.96
CA ASN A 57 16.30 -8.81 2.86
C ASN A 57 15.36 -8.90 1.62
N ARG A 58 14.06 -9.05 1.88
CA ARG A 58 13.04 -9.27 0.87
C ARG A 58 12.27 -7.98 0.62
N VAL A 59 12.08 -7.65 -0.66
CA VAL A 59 11.21 -6.57 -1.11
C VAL A 59 10.04 -7.15 -1.89
N THR A 60 8.83 -6.73 -1.54
CA THR A 60 7.59 -7.13 -2.21
C THR A 60 6.77 -5.88 -2.50
N ASP A 61 6.28 -5.76 -3.72
CA ASP A 61 5.48 -4.62 -4.16
C ASP A 61 4.02 -5.06 -4.33
N TYR A 62 3.11 -4.23 -3.81
CA TYR A 62 1.67 -4.41 -3.85
C TYR A 62 1.03 -3.19 -4.51
N LEU A 63 -0.09 -3.42 -5.16
CA LEU A 63 -1.01 -2.38 -5.61
C LEU A 63 -2.17 -2.31 -4.62
N PHE A 64 -2.60 -1.11 -4.26
CA PHE A 64 -3.76 -0.91 -3.40
C PHE A 64 -4.75 0.08 -4.02
N THR A 65 -6.01 -0.12 -3.71
CA THR A 65 -7.13 0.74 -4.06
C THR A 65 -7.90 1.09 -2.79
N GLU A 66 -8.95 1.89 -2.91
CA GLU A 66 -9.88 2.11 -1.79
C GLU A 66 -10.59 0.82 -1.34
N ASN A 67 -10.67 -0.21 -2.19
CA ASN A 67 -11.45 -1.42 -1.91
C ASN A 67 -10.59 -2.62 -1.44
N GLY A 68 -9.27 -2.54 -1.55
CA GLY A 68 -8.40 -3.68 -1.25
C GLY A 68 -7.04 -3.54 -1.90
N TYR A 69 -6.31 -4.65 -1.97
CA TYR A 69 -4.95 -4.66 -2.49
C TYR A 69 -4.63 -6.00 -3.17
N GLU A 70 -3.63 -5.97 -4.06
CA GLU A 70 -3.16 -7.13 -4.82
C GLU A 70 -1.62 -7.10 -4.93
N LEU A 71 -1.01 -8.26 -5.12
CA LEU A 71 0.43 -8.36 -5.39
C LEU A 71 0.72 -7.81 -6.80
N LEU A 72 1.72 -6.94 -6.93
CA LEU A 72 2.07 -6.35 -8.22
C LEU A 72 2.39 -7.42 -9.28
N ARG A 73 3.04 -8.51 -8.85
CA ARG A 73 3.41 -9.63 -9.73
C ARG A 73 2.22 -10.41 -10.28
N ASP A 74 1.07 -10.40 -9.58
CA ASP A 74 -0.12 -11.11 -10.03
C ASP A 74 -0.91 -10.27 -11.04
N VAL A 75 -0.79 -8.95 -10.98
CA VAL A 75 -1.44 -8.00 -11.89
C VAL A 75 -0.66 -7.84 -13.19
N VAL A 76 0.68 -7.78 -13.12
CA VAL A 76 1.54 -7.72 -14.30
C VAL A 76 1.85 -9.15 -14.76
N ARG A 77 0.92 -9.73 -15.53
CA ARG A 77 1.21 -10.96 -16.28
C ARG A 77 1.97 -10.59 -17.54
N GLU A 78 3.18 -11.14 -17.67
CA GLU A 78 3.98 -11.14 -18.91
C GLU A 78 3.26 -11.88 -20.06
#